data_AF-A0A353CSC9-F1
#
_entry.id   AF-A0A353CSC9-F1
#
_cell.length_a   1.000
_cell.length_b   1.000
_cell.length_c   1.000
_cell.angle_alpha   90.00
_cell.angle_beta   90.00
_cell.angle_gamma   90.00
#
_symmetry.space_group_name_H-M   'P 1'
#
loop_
_entity.id
_entity.type
_entity.pdbx_description
1 polymer ?
#
loop_
_entity_poly.entity_id
_entity_poly.type
_entity_poly.pdbx_seq_one_letter_code
_entity_poly.pdbx_strand_id
1 'polypeptide(L)'
;MKNQHNLHDILNNLIHALSRPWAFIPMVLFVLIPSARVSSALESGAEFLRIGSDARASSMGGAYTAAANDVSSIHYNPAGLAAVSGTELGLSHAKWLLDGSYDFVGLAMPVRMKSGPQGLVMGLGITRLSSGDIEGRSADRSSSGGFGAYDQSVSLSLAKRMGRNGFGVTAKYIESSIAGIKARTVAADLGYTRAFTGSPVSLALAVHNLGAPMKYIDQEDPLPLTLSAGLMIGVLPGVNLALDASRLVHDGETSFSVGSEYAVMPGLSLRSGYMAETGAGGLGNGAGFNAGVGIMLMDARLDYAVTPFGELGSAQRISLKKKF
;
A
#
# COMPACT_ATOMS: atom_id res chain seq x y z
N MET A 1 27.29 14.73 -37.92
CA MET A 1 27.29 14.84 -36.44
C MET A 1 25.84 14.65 -35.99
N LYS A 2 25.47 13.43 -35.55
CA LYS A 2 24.07 13.08 -35.23
C LYS A 2 23.78 13.44 -33.76
N ASN A 3 22.65 14.11 -33.56
CA ASN A 3 22.05 14.55 -32.31
C ASN A 3 22.32 13.63 -31.11
N GLN A 4 23.18 14.08 -30.20
CA GLN A 4 23.09 13.69 -28.80
C GLN A 4 22.13 14.67 -28.11
N HIS A 5 20.82 14.54 -28.38
CA HIS A 5 19.84 14.97 -27.40
C HIS A 5 19.95 13.98 -26.24
N ASN A 6 20.74 14.37 -25.25
CA ASN A 6 21.17 13.52 -24.16
C ASN A 6 19.94 13.00 -23.41
N LEU A 7 19.93 11.71 -23.08
CA LEU A 7 18.94 11.09 -22.19
C LEU A 7 18.72 11.91 -20.92
N HIS A 8 19.76 12.60 -20.46
CA HIS A 8 19.73 13.54 -19.34
C HIS A 8 18.76 14.72 -19.55
N ASP A 9 18.74 15.33 -20.74
CA ASP A 9 17.84 16.46 -21.04
C ASP A 9 16.39 15.99 -21.15
N ILE A 10 16.16 14.79 -21.68
CA ILE A 10 14.84 14.16 -21.74
C ILE A 10 14.33 13.87 -20.32
N LEU A 11 15.17 13.29 -19.46
CA LEU A 11 14.83 13.02 -18.06
C LEU A 11 14.56 14.32 -17.28
N ASN A 12 15.37 15.35 -17.47
CA ASN A 12 15.16 16.64 -16.81
C ASN A 12 13.87 17.32 -17.29
N ASN A 13 13.58 17.29 -18.59
CA ASN A 13 12.34 17.83 -19.14
C ASN A 13 11.12 17.05 -18.65
N LEU A 14 11.22 15.73 -18.54
CA LEU A 14 10.16 14.86 -17.99
C LEU A 14 9.92 15.15 -16.51
N ILE A 15 10.97 15.23 -15.70
CA ILE A 15 10.89 15.59 -14.27
C ILE A 15 10.29 16.99 -14.12
N HIS A 16 10.72 17.95 -14.93
CA HIS A 16 10.20 19.30 -14.91
C HIS A 16 8.71 19.35 -15.29
N ALA A 17 8.30 18.63 -16.33
CA ALA A 17 6.90 18.53 -16.74
C ALA A 17 6.04 17.86 -15.65
N LEU A 18 6.49 16.72 -15.12
CA LEU A 18 5.82 15.99 -14.03
C LEU A 18 5.80 16.78 -12.72
N SER A 19 6.67 17.77 -12.53
CA SER A 19 6.64 18.62 -11.33
C SER A 19 5.53 19.67 -11.33
N ARG A 20 4.83 19.87 -12.46
CA ARG A 20 3.76 20.88 -12.57
C ARG A 20 2.41 20.33 -12.07
N PRO A 21 1.61 21.14 -11.34
CA PRO A 21 0.35 20.67 -10.75
C PRO A 21 -0.66 20.16 -11.79
N TRP A 22 -0.64 20.67 -13.03
CA TRP A 22 -1.54 20.22 -14.09
C TRP A 22 -1.20 18.84 -14.66
N ALA A 23 0.04 18.36 -14.52
CA ALA A 23 0.44 17.04 -15.03
C ALA A 23 -0.30 15.89 -14.31
N PHE A 24 -0.91 16.18 -13.15
CA PHE A 24 -1.61 15.21 -12.31
C PHE A 24 -3.13 15.19 -12.55
N ILE A 25 -3.67 16.23 -13.20
CA ILE A 25 -5.11 16.33 -13.49
C ILE A 25 -5.61 15.08 -14.23
N PRO A 26 -4.93 14.54 -15.26
CA PRO A 26 -5.42 13.35 -15.96
C PRO A 26 -5.53 12.12 -15.06
N MET A 27 -4.57 11.90 -14.16
CA MET A 27 -4.60 10.74 -13.27
C MET A 27 -5.65 10.88 -12.18
N VAL A 28 -5.76 12.08 -11.57
CA VAL A 28 -6.82 12.36 -10.60
C VAL A 28 -8.19 12.23 -11.25
N LEU A 29 -8.38 12.78 -12.45
CA LEU A 29 -9.61 12.60 -13.21
C LEU A 29 -9.85 11.10 -13.49
N PHE A 30 -8.86 10.34 -13.94
CA PHE A 30 -9.02 8.90 -14.22
C PHE A 30 -9.46 8.10 -12.99
N VAL A 31 -8.90 8.40 -11.81
CA VAL A 31 -9.31 7.77 -10.55
C VAL A 31 -10.76 8.15 -10.19
N LEU A 32 -11.16 9.38 -10.48
CA LEU A 32 -12.50 9.91 -10.17
C LEU A 32 -13.57 9.62 -11.24
N ILE A 33 -13.19 9.16 -12.44
CA ILE A 33 -14.15 8.81 -13.51
C ILE A 33 -15.01 7.64 -13.01
N PRO A 34 -16.35 7.79 -12.97
CA PRO A 34 -17.24 6.68 -12.64
C PRO A 34 -16.98 5.50 -13.58
N SER A 35 -16.77 4.30 -13.03
CA SER A 35 -16.61 3.10 -13.85
C SER A 35 -17.93 2.79 -14.58
N ALA A 36 -17.90 2.80 -15.91
CA ALA A 36 -18.99 2.27 -16.72
C ALA A 36 -18.91 0.74 -16.70
N ARG A 37 -20.07 0.08 -16.50
CA ARG A 37 -20.19 -1.38 -16.41
C ARG A 37 -19.71 -2.05 -17.70
N VAL A 38 -18.58 -2.73 -17.65
CA VAL A 38 -18.28 -3.83 -18.58
C VAL A 38 -18.37 -5.10 -17.75
N SER A 39 -19.41 -5.88 -18.01
CA SER A 39 -19.64 -7.19 -17.40
C SER A 39 -18.57 -8.17 -17.92
N SER A 40 -17.36 -8.08 -17.39
CA SER A 40 -16.33 -9.10 -17.57
C SER A 40 -15.72 -9.39 -16.21
N ALA A 41 -15.96 -10.60 -15.72
CA ALA A 41 -15.32 -11.20 -14.55
C ALA A 41 -13.82 -11.40 -14.80
N LEU A 42 -13.07 -10.30 -14.91
CA LEU A 42 -11.62 -10.31 -14.81
C LEU A 42 -11.33 -10.06 -13.34
N GLU A 43 -11.29 -11.13 -12.55
CA GLU A 43 -10.74 -11.07 -11.20
C GLU A 43 -9.22 -11.05 -11.32
N SER A 44 -8.57 -10.07 -10.71
CA SER A 44 -7.12 -10.04 -10.65
C SER A 44 -6.59 -11.18 -9.76
N GLY A 45 -5.44 -11.74 -10.13
CA GLY A 45 -4.74 -12.70 -9.29
C GLY A 45 -3.97 -12.00 -8.17
N ALA A 46 -3.48 -12.75 -7.18
CA ALA A 46 -2.64 -12.21 -6.10
C ALA A 46 -3.29 -11.07 -5.27
N GLU A 47 -4.59 -11.23 -4.98
CA GLU A 47 -5.42 -10.30 -4.18
C GLU A 47 -4.82 -9.91 -2.82
N PHE A 48 -3.96 -10.76 -2.24
CA PHE A 48 -3.25 -10.46 -0.99
C PHE A 48 -2.44 -9.14 -1.06
N LEU A 49 -2.03 -8.70 -2.25
CA LEU A 49 -1.30 -7.45 -2.46
C LEU A 49 -2.13 -6.20 -2.10
N ARG A 50 -3.46 -6.32 -2.04
CA ARG A 50 -4.37 -5.22 -1.64
C ARG A 50 -4.59 -5.16 -0.12
N ILE A 51 -4.26 -6.22 0.60
CA ILE A 51 -4.48 -6.28 2.05
C ILE A 51 -3.51 -5.30 2.72
N GLY A 52 -4.04 -4.32 3.43
CA GLY A 52 -3.23 -3.32 4.10
C GLY A 52 -2.24 -3.93 5.09
N SER A 53 -0.97 -3.51 5.06
CA SER A 53 0.12 -4.12 5.84
C SER A 53 0.38 -3.49 7.20
N ASP A 54 -0.33 -2.43 7.58
CA ASP A 54 0.00 -1.64 8.77
C ASP A 54 -1.26 -1.22 9.57
N ALA A 55 -1.21 -1.34 10.89
CA ALA A 55 -2.34 -1.03 11.77
C ALA A 55 -2.73 0.45 11.70
N ARG A 56 -1.77 1.38 11.65
CA ARG A 56 -2.07 2.80 11.51
C ARG A 56 -2.82 3.08 10.21
N ALA A 57 -2.39 2.51 9.10
CA ALA A 57 -3.09 2.64 7.82
C ALA A 57 -4.49 1.97 7.82
N SER A 58 -4.60 0.74 8.33
CA SER A 58 -5.88 0.03 8.45
C SER A 58 -6.89 0.80 9.30
N SER A 59 -6.46 1.39 10.43
CA SER A 59 -7.34 2.18 11.31
C SER A 59 -7.93 3.43 10.65
N MET A 60 -7.30 3.92 9.57
CA MET A 60 -7.77 5.06 8.78
C MET A 60 -8.56 4.63 7.54
N GLY A 61 -9.06 3.38 7.51
CA GLY A 61 -9.85 2.86 6.40
C GLY A 61 -9.05 2.75 5.09
N GLY A 62 -7.73 2.64 5.17
CA GLY A 62 -6.86 2.61 3.99
C GLY A 62 -6.53 3.99 3.40
N ALA A 63 -7.03 5.10 3.98
CA ALA A 63 -6.66 6.46 3.57
C ALA A 63 -5.22 6.79 4.00
N TYR A 64 -4.25 6.28 3.25
CA TYR A 64 -2.84 6.28 3.63
C TYR A 64 -1.86 6.71 2.53
N THR A 65 -2.31 6.87 1.28
CA THR A 65 -1.43 7.19 0.14
C THR A 65 -0.62 8.48 0.38
N ALA A 66 -1.25 9.50 0.96
CA ALA A 66 -0.59 10.76 1.35
C ALA A 66 -0.06 10.79 2.79
N ALA A 67 -0.59 9.93 3.67
CA ALA A 67 -0.18 9.85 5.07
C ALA A 67 1.04 8.91 5.29
N ALA A 68 1.38 8.09 4.29
CA ALA A 68 2.52 7.19 4.29
C ALA A 68 3.83 7.97 4.44
N ASN A 69 4.49 7.79 5.58
CA ASN A 69 5.70 8.50 5.94
C ASN A 69 6.66 7.69 6.85
N ASP A 70 6.46 6.37 6.89
CA ASP A 70 7.24 5.42 7.69
C ASP A 70 7.56 4.16 6.87
N VAL A 71 8.16 3.13 7.45
CA VAL A 71 8.60 1.91 6.76
C VAL A 71 7.47 1.18 6.03
N SER A 72 6.21 1.32 6.47
CA SER A 72 5.05 0.76 5.76
C SER A 72 4.80 1.43 4.40
N SER A 73 5.43 2.58 4.12
CA SER A 73 5.38 3.24 2.81
C SER A 73 5.88 2.34 1.67
N ILE A 74 6.69 1.31 1.95
CA ILE A 74 7.06 0.27 0.97
C ILE A 74 5.83 -0.35 0.31
N HIS A 75 4.75 -0.53 1.07
CA HIS A 75 3.50 -1.16 0.61
C HIS A 75 2.47 -0.16 0.06
N TYR A 76 2.35 1.04 0.68
CA TYR A 76 1.26 1.99 0.36
C TYR A 76 1.63 3.10 -0.63
N ASN A 77 2.85 3.63 -0.55
CA ASN A 77 3.34 4.64 -1.47
C ASN A 77 4.86 4.78 -1.30
N PRO A 78 5.68 4.25 -2.21
CA PRO A 78 7.13 4.24 -2.01
C PRO A 78 7.74 5.63 -1.90
N ALA A 79 7.11 6.70 -2.43
CA ALA A 79 7.60 8.07 -2.22
C ALA A 79 7.48 8.55 -0.76
N GLY A 80 6.63 7.92 0.05
CA GLY A 80 6.52 8.17 1.48
C GLY A 80 7.80 7.85 2.25
N LEU A 81 8.60 6.88 1.77
CA LEU A 81 9.90 6.54 2.37
C LEU A 81 10.87 7.73 2.38
N ALA A 82 10.74 8.68 1.45
CA ALA A 82 11.57 9.88 1.43
C ALA A 82 11.38 10.79 2.66
N ALA A 83 10.35 10.55 3.49
CA ALA A 83 10.13 11.23 4.76
C ALA A 83 10.80 10.52 5.95
N VAL A 84 11.32 9.30 5.79
CA VAL A 84 11.99 8.54 6.85
C VAL A 84 13.37 9.13 7.12
N SER A 85 13.59 9.60 8.36
CA SER A 85 14.79 10.34 8.77
C SER A 85 15.88 9.49 9.44
N GLY A 86 15.52 8.33 9.98
CA GLY A 86 16.41 7.39 10.67
C GLY A 86 16.19 5.97 10.17
N THR A 87 17.04 5.03 10.59
CA THR A 87 16.80 3.63 10.25
C THR A 87 15.56 3.16 11.01
N GLU A 88 14.62 2.52 10.33
CA GLU A 88 13.37 2.09 10.93
C GLU A 88 13.06 0.63 10.59
N LEU A 89 12.80 -0.17 11.61
CA LEU A 89 12.28 -1.52 11.48
C LEU A 89 10.77 -1.48 11.75
N GLY A 90 9.98 -2.17 10.94
CA GLY A 90 8.54 -2.34 11.12
C GLY A 90 8.15 -3.80 11.07
N LEU A 91 7.28 -4.20 11.99
CA LEU A 91 6.67 -5.52 12.06
C LEU A 91 5.16 -5.33 12.16
N SER A 92 4.39 -6.17 11.50
CA SER A 92 2.94 -6.12 11.54
C SER A 92 2.38 -7.52 11.40
N HIS A 93 1.39 -7.84 12.23
CA HIS A 93 0.68 -9.11 12.22
C HIS A 93 -0.81 -8.82 12.28
N ALA A 94 -1.58 -9.46 11.41
CA ALA A 94 -3.03 -9.47 11.50
C ALA A 94 -3.55 -10.90 11.59
N LYS A 95 -4.45 -11.11 12.55
CA LYS A 95 -5.39 -12.22 12.47
C LYS A 95 -6.36 -11.89 11.34
N TRP A 96 -6.24 -12.61 10.24
CA TRP A 96 -7.05 -12.43 9.06
C TRP A 96 -8.27 -13.35 9.11
N LEU A 97 -9.11 -13.24 8.08
CA LEU A 97 -10.34 -14.01 7.95
C LEU A 97 -10.02 -15.52 7.82
N LEU A 98 -10.96 -16.37 8.25
CA LEU A 98 -10.89 -17.84 8.11
C LEU A 98 -9.58 -18.45 8.67
N ASP A 99 -9.16 -17.98 9.85
CA ASP A 99 -7.92 -18.38 10.54
C ASP A 99 -6.62 -18.12 9.75
N GLY A 100 -6.69 -17.28 8.71
CA GLY A 100 -5.50 -16.81 8.01
C GLY A 100 -4.68 -15.83 8.86
N SER A 101 -3.41 -15.68 8.51
CA SER A 101 -2.54 -14.63 9.05
C SER A 101 -1.97 -13.76 7.94
N TYR A 102 -1.85 -12.46 8.21
CA TYR A 102 -1.21 -11.53 7.29
C TYR A 102 -0.09 -10.75 7.98
N ASP A 103 1.13 -11.02 7.54
CA ASP A 103 2.36 -10.57 8.17
C ASP A 103 3.13 -9.62 7.25
N PHE A 104 3.71 -8.57 7.84
CA PHE A 104 4.63 -7.67 7.17
C PHE A 104 5.88 -7.43 8.03
N VAL A 105 7.03 -7.49 7.38
CA VAL A 105 8.34 -7.13 7.95
C VAL A 105 8.99 -6.12 7.01
N GLY A 106 9.39 -4.97 7.53
CA GLY A 106 9.99 -3.90 6.74
C GLY A 106 11.20 -3.29 7.41
N LEU A 107 12.18 -2.89 6.60
CA LEU A 107 13.34 -2.11 7.00
C LEU A 107 13.46 -0.90 6.07
N ALA A 108 13.51 0.31 6.63
CA ALA A 108 13.83 1.53 5.90
C ALA A 108 15.15 2.11 6.42
N MET A 109 16.03 2.50 5.51
CA MET A 109 17.36 3.00 5.85
C MET A 109 17.73 4.21 4.99
N PRO A 110 17.90 5.40 5.58
CA PRO A 110 18.46 6.56 4.90
C PRO A 110 19.91 6.30 4.50
N VAL A 111 20.22 6.49 3.22
CA VAL A 111 21.55 6.28 2.67
C VAL A 111 22.38 7.54 2.83
N ARG A 112 23.42 7.48 3.64
CA ARG A 112 24.38 8.58 3.84
C ARG A 112 25.62 8.35 2.98
N MET A 113 25.74 9.09 1.88
CA MET A 113 26.93 9.07 1.02
C MET A 113 27.69 10.40 1.12
N LYS A 114 29.04 10.33 1.25
CA LYS A 114 29.91 11.53 1.28
C LYS A 114 29.88 12.33 -0.05
N SER A 115 29.57 11.67 -1.17
CA SER A 115 29.56 12.27 -2.51
C SER A 115 28.38 11.79 -3.38
N GLY A 116 27.31 11.29 -2.75
CA GLY A 116 26.13 10.75 -3.44
C GLY A 116 24.87 11.61 -3.29
N PRO A 117 23.75 11.23 -3.93
CA PRO A 117 22.50 11.96 -3.83
C PRO A 117 22.00 12.00 -2.38
N GLN A 118 22.01 13.19 -1.77
CA GLN A 118 21.49 13.41 -0.43
C GLN A 118 19.98 13.13 -0.38
N GLY A 119 19.51 12.62 0.77
CA GLY A 119 18.07 12.35 1.00
C GLY A 119 17.53 11.11 0.28
N LEU A 120 18.40 10.18 -0.13
CA LEU A 120 18.00 8.86 -0.63
C LEU A 120 17.68 7.92 0.55
N VAL A 121 16.58 7.19 0.46
CA VAL A 121 16.16 6.18 1.42
C VAL A 121 15.95 4.85 0.69
N MET A 122 16.51 3.78 1.23
CA MET A 122 16.28 2.41 0.77
C MET A 122 15.25 1.73 1.67
N GLY A 123 14.42 0.88 1.10
CA GLY A 123 13.45 0.05 1.81
C GLY A 123 13.55 -1.41 1.39
N LEU A 124 13.42 -2.33 2.34
CA LEU A 124 13.22 -3.76 2.10
C LEU A 124 11.95 -4.18 2.83
N GLY A 125 11.03 -4.85 2.14
CA GLY A 125 9.77 -5.32 2.71
C GLY A 125 9.52 -6.78 2.36
N ILE A 126 8.96 -7.53 3.29
CA ILE A 126 8.45 -8.88 3.09
C ILE A 126 7.02 -8.88 3.58
N THR A 127 6.10 -9.34 2.73
CA THR A 127 4.69 -9.51 3.06
C THR A 127 4.31 -10.96 2.85
N ARG A 128 3.52 -11.53 3.75
CA ARG A 128 3.04 -12.90 3.63
C ARG A 128 1.60 -13.04 4.11
N LEU A 129 0.76 -13.62 3.26
CA LEU A 129 -0.54 -14.15 3.63
C LEU A 129 -0.38 -15.66 3.80
N SER A 130 -0.77 -16.21 4.95
CA SER A 130 -0.90 -17.65 5.14
C SER A 130 -2.37 -17.98 5.31
N SER A 131 -2.86 -18.92 4.53
CA SER A 131 -4.08 -19.64 4.90
C SER A 131 -3.72 -20.64 5.99
N GLY A 132 -4.62 -20.88 6.95
CA GLY A 132 -4.44 -21.95 7.93
C GLY A 132 -4.37 -23.34 7.28
N ASP A 133 -4.29 -24.39 8.10
CA ASP A 133 -4.32 -25.77 7.59
C ASP A 133 -5.71 -26.07 6.96
N ILE A 134 -5.74 -26.34 5.66
CA ILE A 134 -6.96 -26.67 4.93
C ILE A 134 -7.12 -28.19 4.92
N GLU A 135 -8.26 -28.71 5.39
CA GLU A 135 -8.53 -30.15 5.34
C GLU A 135 -8.78 -30.59 3.89
N GLY A 136 -7.94 -31.49 3.37
CA GLY A 136 -8.18 -32.16 2.09
C GLY A 136 -9.23 -33.26 2.23
N ARG A 137 -10.15 -33.35 1.28
CA ARG A 137 -11.12 -34.45 1.19
C ARG A 137 -11.14 -35.03 -0.22
N SER A 138 -11.20 -36.36 -0.29
CA SER A 138 -11.41 -37.13 -1.52
C SER A 138 -12.85 -37.01 -2.03
N ALA A 139 -13.10 -37.45 -3.27
CA ALA A 139 -14.44 -37.41 -3.88
C ALA A 139 -15.51 -38.21 -3.12
N ASP A 140 -15.09 -39.24 -2.38
CA ASP A 140 -15.93 -40.04 -1.47
C ASP A 140 -16.11 -39.39 -0.08
N ARG A 141 -15.63 -38.14 0.09
CA ARG A 141 -15.59 -37.38 1.34
C ARG A 141 -14.69 -37.97 2.42
N SER A 142 -13.82 -38.94 2.13
CA SER A 142 -12.80 -39.37 3.11
C SER A 142 -11.77 -38.26 3.32
N SER A 143 -11.23 -38.11 4.53
CA SER A 143 -10.11 -37.18 4.77
C SER A 143 -8.88 -37.64 3.99
N SER A 144 -8.24 -36.74 3.23
CA SER A 144 -7.09 -37.04 2.36
C SER A 144 -5.78 -36.41 2.86
N GLY A 145 -5.75 -35.91 4.09
CA GLY A 145 -4.65 -35.10 4.62
C GLY A 145 -4.75 -33.64 4.18
N GLY A 146 -4.38 -32.72 5.07
CA GLY A 146 -4.49 -31.28 4.82
C GLY A 146 -3.42 -30.73 3.89
N PHE A 147 -3.65 -29.53 3.36
CA PHE A 147 -2.66 -28.77 2.61
C PHE A 147 -2.60 -27.32 3.09
N GLY A 148 -1.43 -26.70 2.94
CA GLY A 148 -1.23 -25.28 3.19
C GLY A 148 -1.33 -24.46 1.90
N ALA A 149 -1.74 -23.21 2.05
CA ALA A 149 -1.67 -22.21 1.00
C ALA A 149 -1.03 -20.94 1.55
N TYR A 150 -0.14 -20.33 0.78
CA TYR A 150 0.45 -19.04 1.12
C TYR A 150 0.67 -18.18 -0.11
N ASP A 151 0.63 -16.88 0.12
CA ASP A 151 1.07 -15.86 -0.83
C ASP A 151 2.13 -15.00 -0.16
N GLN A 152 3.15 -14.59 -0.91
CA GLN A 152 4.20 -13.74 -0.39
C GLN A 152 4.76 -12.79 -1.43
N SER A 153 5.23 -11.65 -0.96
CA SER A 153 6.00 -10.72 -1.77
C SER A 153 7.25 -10.24 -1.06
N VAL A 154 8.33 -10.06 -1.82
CA VAL A 154 9.57 -9.40 -1.40
C VAL A 154 9.71 -8.12 -2.21
N SER A 155 9.86 -7.01 -1.51
CA SER A 155 9.84 -5.66 -2.06
C SER A 155 11.16 -4.95 -1.78
N LEU A 156 11.78 -4.38 -2.81
CA LEU A 156 12.94 -3.50 -2.68
C LEU A 156 12.55 -2.11 -3.17
N SER A 157 12.66 -1.11 -2.30
CA SER A 157 12.21 0.26 -2.57
C SER A 157 13.36 1.26 -2.52
N LEU A 158 13.26 2.28 -3.36
CA LEU A 158 14.12 3.46 -3.35
C LEU A 158 13.23 4.70 -3.36
N ALA A 159 13.55 5.67 -2.52
CA ALA A 159 12.83 6.93 -2.49
C ALA A 159 13.77 8.12 -2.28
N LYS A 160 13.44 9.25 -2.90
CA LYS A 160 14.24 10.47 -2.79
C LYS A 160 13.36 11.70 -2.71
N ARG A 161 13.72 12.63 -1.82
CA ARG A 161 13.12 13.96 -1.74
C ARG A 161 13.88 14.94 -2.63
N MET A 162 13.15 15.66 -3.49
CA MET A 162 13.65 16.72 -4.35
C MET A 162 12.84 18.00 -4.10
N GLY A 163 13.36 18.86 -3.21
CA GLY A 163 12.63 20.03 -2.73
C GLY A 163 11.34 19.60 -2.04
N ARG A 164 10.19 20.01 -2.59
CA ARG A 164 8.86 19.70 -2.06
C ARG A 164 8.26 18.38 -2.58
N ASN A 165 8.94 17.76 -3.53
CA ASN A 165 8.45 16.58 -4.25
C ASN A 165 9.20 15.33 -3.77
N GLY A 166 8.49 14.31 -3.29
CA GLY A 166 9.05 12.98 -3.06
C GLY A 166 8.76 12.08 -4.25
N PHE A 167 9.73 11.26 -4.62
CA PHE A 167 9.59 10.21 -5.63
C PHE A 167 10.00 8.89 -5.02
N GLY A 168 9.34 7.81 -5.42
CA GLY A 168 9.70 6.46 -4.99
C GLY A 168 9.38 5.41 -6.04
N VAL A 169 10.15 4.33 -6.00
CA VAL A 169 9.97 3.15 -6.83
C VAL A 169 10.16 1.91 -5.98
N THR A 170 9.37 0.87 -6.24
CA THR A 170 9.54 -0.45 -5.63
C THR A 170 9.64 -1.49 -6.73
N ALA A 171 10.55 -2.45 -6.60
CA ALA A 171 10.53 -3.70 -7.36
C ALA A 171 10.03 -4.83 -6.45
N LYS A 172 9.12 -5.66 -6.94
CA LYS A 172 8.51 -6.77 -6.20
C LYS A 172 8.77 -8.10 -6.89
N TYR A 173 9.12 -9.10 -6.10
CA TYR A 173 9.00 -10.51 -6.46
C TYR A 173 7.80 -11.09 -5.71
N ILE A 174 6.90 -11.74 -6.44
CA ILE A 174 5.61 -12.23 -5.91
C ILE A 174 5.56 -13.73 -6.15
N GLU A 175 5.18 -14.50 -5.12
CA GLU A 175 5.00 -15.94 -5.19
C GLU A 175 3.70 -16.34 -4.49
N SER A 176 2.87 -17.13 -5.19
CA SER A 176 1.71 -17.83 -4.63
C SER A 176 1.98 -19.33 -4.63
N SER A 177 1.56 -20.04 -3.60
CA SER A 177 1.71 -21.48 -3.48
C SER A 177 0.46 -22.12 -2.87
N ILE A 178 -0.13 -23.09 -3.57
CA ILE A 178 -1.27 -23.85 -3.08
C ILE A 178 -0.98 -25.33 -3.31
N ALA A 179 -1.06 -26.15 -2.25
CA ALA A 179 -0.78 -27.60 -2.32
C ALA A 179 0.55 -27.95 -3.02
N GLY A 180 1.57 -27.10 -2.87
CA GLY A 180 2.90 -27.26 -3.46
C GLY A 180 3.05 -26.76 -4.91
N ILE A 181 1.96 -26.39 -5.58
CA ILE A 181 2.00 -25.75 -6.90
C ILE A 181 2.30 -24.27 -6.73
N LYS A 182 3.31 -23.77 -7.43
CA LYS A 182 3.79 -22.38 -7.29
C LYS A 182 3.56 -21.56 -8.54
N ALA A 183 3.09 -20.34 -8.36
CA ALA A 183 3.01 -19.30 -9.38
C ALA A 183 3.88 -18.11 -8.96
N ARG A 184 4.58 -17.49 -9.92
CA ARG A 184 5.57 -16.43 -9.64
C ARG A 184 5.49 -15.33 -10.68
N THR A 185 5.67 -14.09 -10.24
CA THR A 185 5.81 -12.95 -11.14
C THR A 185 6.64 -11.84 -10.50
N VAL A 186 6.92 -10.80 -11.29
CA VAL A 186 7.58 -9.58 -10.85
C VAL A 186 6.71 -8.38 -11.18
N ALA A 187 6.78 -7.35 -10.33
CA ALA A 187 6.04 -6.11 -10.52
C ALA A 187 6.86 -4.91 -10.06
N ALA A 188 6.41 -3.72 -10.45
CA ALA A 188 6.93 -2.45 -9.99
C ALA A 188 5.82 -1.57 -9.43
N ASP A 189 6.18 -0.76 -8.43
CA ASP A 189 5.34 0.33 -7.95
C ASP A 189 6.03 1.66 -8.15
N LEU A 190 5.24 2.71 -8.33
CA LEU A 190 5.70 4.08 -8.44
C LEU A 190 4.94 4.95 -7.45
N GLY A 191 5.66 5.89 -6.84
CA GLY A 191 5.11 6.78 -5.83
C GLY A 191 5.52 8.22 -6.10
N TYR A 192 4.62 9.13 -5.77
CA TYR A 192 4.87 10.56 -5.74
C TYR A 192 4.20 11.20 -4.52
N THR A 193 4.88 12.15 -3.90
CA THR A 193 4.33 12.98 -2.82
C THR A 193 4.69 14.44 -3.06
N ARG A 194 3.82 15.37 -2.64
CA ARG A 194 4.06 16.80 -2.71
C ARG A 194 3.57 17.49 -1.45
N ALA A 195 4.45 18.23 -0.80
CA ALA A 195 4.10 19.12 0.31
C ALA A 195 3.97 20.58 -0.15
N PHE A 196 3.03 21.33 0.43
CA PHE A 196 2.85 22.75 0.13
C PHE A 196 3.41 23.61 1.26
N THR A 197 4.43 24.44 0.98
CA THR A 197 4.98 25.34 1.99
C THR A 197 3.94 26.34 2.47
N GLY A 198 3.85 26.51 3.80
CA GLY A 198 2.89 27.41 4.43
C GLY A 198 1.46 26.86 4.48
N SER A 199 1.24 25.62 4.05
CA SER A 199 -0.06 24.95 4.09
C SER A 199 0.07 23.58 4.75
N PRO A 200 -0.87 23.17 5.62
CA PRO A 200 -0.85 21.85 6.24
C PRO A 200 -1.34 20.74 5.29
N VAL A 201 -1.16 20.93 3.98
CA VAL A 201 -1.68 20.06 2.94
C VAL A 201 -0.54 19.29 2.27
N SER A 202 -0.74 17.99 2.07
CA SER A 202 0.08 17.17 1.19
C SER A 202 -0.79 16.38 0.21
N LEU A 203 -0.27 16.21 -1.00
CA LEU A 203 -0.87 15.37 -2.03
C LEU A 203 0.06 14.20 -2.33
N ALA A 204 -0.53 13.11 -2.77
CA ALA A 204 0.21 11.93 -3.16
C ALA A 204 -0.49 11.15 -4.27
N LEU A 205 0.33 10.44 -5.02
CA LEU A 205 -0.09 9.59 -6.12
C LEU A 205 0.71 8.30 -6.04
N ALA A 206 0.08 7.16 -6.29
CA ALA A 206 0.75 5.88 -6.32
C ALA A 206 0.19 4.98 -7.42
N VAL A 207 1.07 4.18 -8.01
CA VAL A 207 0.76 3.11 -8.96
C VAL A 207 1.35 1.84 -8.38
N HIS A 208 0.52 0.83 -8.14
CA HIS A 208 0.95 -0.44 -7.56
C HIS A 208 0.79 -1.58 -8.55
N ASN A 209 1.71 -2.55 -8.46
CA ASN A 209 1.63 -3.85 -9.13
C ASN A 209 1.66 -3.79 -10.66
N LEU A 210 2.44 -2.85 -11.23
CA LEU A 210 2.70 -2.82 -12.67
C LEU A 210 3.64 -3.97 -13.04
N GLY A 211 3.11 -5.04 -13.62
CA GLY A 211 3.89 -6.25 -13.90
C GLY A 211 3.22 -7.20 -14.87
N ALA A 212 3.89 -8.32 -15.13
CA ALA A 212 3.35 -9.41 -15.94
C ALA A 212 2.27 -10.17 -15.15
N PRO A 213 1.26 -10.74 -15.83
CA PRO A 213 0.26 -11.58 -15.17
C PRO A 213 0.92 -12.76 -14.45
N MET A 214 0.27 -13.24 -13.41
CA MET A 214 0.70 -14.42 -12.69
C MET A 214 0.13 -15.66 -13.36
N LYS A 215 1.00 -16.63 -13.70
CA LYS A 215 0.58 -17.87 -14.36
C LYS A 215 0.40 -19.00 -13.35
N TYR A 216 -0.83 -19.49 -13.22
CA TYR A 216 -1.21 -20.66 -12.44
C TYR A 216 -1.43 -21.86 -13.36
N ILE A 217 -0.44 -22.75 -13.44
CA ILE A 217 -0.44 -23.92 -14.33
C ILE A 217 -0.56 -23.48 -15.81
N ASP A 218 -1.78 -23.29 -16.30
CA ASP A 218 -2.09 -22.87 -17.67
C ASP A 218 -2.89 -21.56 -17.75
N GLN A 219 -3.45 -21.08 -16.64
CA GLN A 219 -4.23 -19.85 -16.57
C GLN A 219 -3.33 -18.65 -16.21
N GLU A 220 -3.53 -17.51 -16.85
CA GLU A 220 -2.83 -16.26 -16.55
C GLU A 220 -3.81 -15.25 -15.98
N ASP A 221 -3.56 -14.82 -14.73
CA ASP A 221 -4.38 -13.82 -14.06
C ASP A 221 -3.57 -12.52 -13.92
N PRO A 222 -4.12 -11.36 -14.35
CA PRO A 222 -3.43 -10.09 -14.22
C PRO A 222 -3.24 -9.71 -12.75
N LEU A 223 -2.18 -8.96 -12.44
CA LEU A 223 -1.97 -8.43 -11.09
C LEU A 223 -3.01 -7.34 -10.75
N PRO A 224 -3.25 -7.04 -9.45
CA PRO A 224 -4.20 -6.02 -9.02
C PRO A 224 -3.58 -4.62 -9.24
N LEU A 225 -3.52 -4.19 -10.49
CA LEU A 225 -3.00 -2.89 -10.88
C LEU A 225 -3.87 -1.80 -10.26
N THR A 226 -3.30 -1.08 -9.31
CA THR A 226 -4.03 -0.08 -8.51
C THR A 226 -3.45 1.30 -8.73
N LEU A 227 -4.29 2.26 -9.11
CA LEU A 227 -3.96 3.69 -9.17
C LEU A 227 -4.59 4.39 -7.98
N SER A 228 -3.78 5.07 -7.16
CA SER A 228 -4.25 5.76 -5.96
C SER A 228 -3.90 7.24 -6.01
N ALA A 229 -4.83 8.07 -5.56
CA ALA A 229 -4.65 9.49 -5.33
C ALA A 229 -5.06 9.83 -3.90
N GLY A 230 -4.17 10.52 -3.19
CA GLY A 230 -4.34 10.83 -1.78
C GLY A 230 -4.11 12.28 -1.44
N LEU A 231 -4.82 12.73 -0.41
CA LEU A 231 -4.76 14.06 0.16
C LEU A 231 -4.70 13.93 1.68
N MET A 232 -3.77 14.63 2.32
CA MET A 232 -3.71 14.75 3.77
C MET A 232 -3.74 16.23 4.14
N ILE A 233 -4.54 16.57 5.15
CA ILE A 233 -4.77 17.93 5.62
C ILE A 233 -4.63 17.94 7.15
N GLY A 234 -3.68 18.71 7.68
CA GLY A 234 -3.66 19.07 9.09
C GLY A 234 -4.72 20.14 9.36
N VAL A 235 -5.79 19.78 10.07
CA VAL A 235 -6.92 20.69 10.34
C VAL A 235 -6.66 21.53 11.58
N LEU A 236 -6.12 20.89 12.62
CA LEU A 236 -5.75 21.51 13.88
C LEU A 236 -4.41 20.91 14.34
N PRO A 237 -3.67 21.55 15.26
CA PRO A 237 -2.50 20.93 15.87
C PRO A 237 -2.84 19.54 16.42
N GLY A 238 -2.19 18.50 15.90
CA GLY A 238 -2.43 17.12 16.29
C GLY A 238 -3.63 16.44 15.63
N VAL A 239 -4.42 17.11 14.77
CA VAL A 239 -5.54 16.53 14.04
C VAL A 239 -5.27 16.56 12.54
N ASN A 240 -5.15 15.37 11.95
CA ASN A 240 -5.00 15.20 10.51
C ASN A 240 -6.22 14.49 9.93
N LEU A 241 -6.65 14.91 8.74
CA LEU A 241 -7.59 14.20 7.90
C LEU A 241 -6.88 13.68 6.65
N ALA A 242 -7.26 12.48 6.21
CA ALA A 242 -6.79 11.86 4.99
C ALA A 242 -7.98 11.48 4.10
N LEU A 243 -7.85 11.71 2.80
CA LEU A 243 -8.80 11.32 1.78
C LEU A 243 -8.03 10.59 0.69
N ASP A 244 -8.46 9.38 0.36
CA ASP A 244 -7.89 8.59 -0.73
C ASP A 244 -9.00 8.14 -1.69
N ALA A 245 -8.63 8.05 -2.96
CA ALA A 245 -9.37 7.31 -3.97
C ALA A 245 -8.41 6.34 -4.66
N SER A 246 -8.79 5.07 -4.72
CA SER A 246 -7.98 3.98 -5.28
C SER A 246 -8.80 3.20 -6.29
N ARG A 247 -8.29 3.09 -7.51
CA ARG A 247 -8.94 2.40 -8.62
C ARG A 247 -8.17 1.14 -9.01
N LEU A 248 -8.87 0.02 -9.01
CA LEU A 248 -8.42 -1.22 -9.62
C LEU A 248 -8.67 -1.16 -11.12
N VAL A 249 -7.58 -1.19 -11.89
CA VAL A 249 -7.64 -0.93 -13.33
C VAL A 249 -8.26 -2.11 -14.09
N HIS A 250 -7.95 -3.34 -13.69
CA HIS A 250 -8.44 -4.55 -14.35
C HIS A 250 -9.86 -4.93 -13.92
N ASP A 251 -10.14 -4.81 -12.62
CA ASP A 251 -11.44 -5.16 -12.02
C ASP A 251 -12.49 -4.06 -12.20
N GLY A 252 -12.05 -2.83 -12.52
CA GLY A 252 -12.94 -1.69 -12.72
C GLY A 252 -13.58 -1.16 -11.43
N GLU A 253 -13.09 -1.57 -10.27
CA GLU A 253 -13.57 -1.14 -8.95
C GLU A 253 -12.85 0.12 -8.48
N THR A 254 -13.56 1.00 -7.78
CA THR A 254 -12.96 2.18 -7.14
C THR A 254 -13.36 2.19 -5.67
N SER A 255 -12.37 2.31 -4.80
CA SER A 255 -12.58 2.57 -3.38
C SER A 255 -12.29 4.03 -3.03
N PHE A 256 -13.04 4.53 -2.07
CA PHE A 256 -12.87 5.84 -1.47
C PHE A 256 -12.69 5.67 0.02
N SER A 257 -11.66 6.30 0.56
CA SER A 257 -11.35 6.19 1.98
C SER A 257 -11.23 7.57 2.61
N VAL A 258 -11.83 7.71 3.79
CA VAL A 258 -11.69 8.88 4.65
C VAL A 258 -11.09 8.42 5.97
N GLY A 259 -10.01 9.06 6.40
CA GLY A 259 -9.30 8.75 7.64
C GLY A 259 -9.06 9.98 8.48
N SER A 260 -9.00 9.79 9.80
CA SER A 260 -8.63 10.83 10.75
C SER A 260 -7.61 10.30 11.74
N GLU A 261 -6.60 11.10 12.05
CA GLU A 261 -5.61 10.83 13.09
C GLU A 261 -5.60 11.99 14.09
N TYR A 262 -5.87 11.69 15.35
CA TYR A 262 -5.86 12.64 16.45
C TYR A 262 -4.79 12.27 17.49
N ALA A 263 -3.74 13.08 17.60
CA ALA A 263 -2.73 13.00 18.65
C ALA A 263 -3.29 13.63 19.94
N VAL A 264 -3.90 12.78 20.78
CA VAL A 264 -4.54 13.19 22.04
C VAL A 264 -3.54 13.83 23.00
N MET A 265 -2.35 13.24 23.09
CA MET A 265 -1.23 13.73 23.89
C MET A 265 0.08 13.22 23.28
N PRO A 266 1.25 13.78 23.65
CA PRO A 266 2.53 13.25 23.21
C PRO A 266 2.61 11.74 23.47
N GLY A 267 2.80 10.96 22.41
CA GLY A 267 2.88 9.51 22.52
C GLY A 267 1.56 8.76 22.39
N LEU A 268 0.39 9.40 22.37
CA LEU A 268 -0.90 8.72 22.20
C LEU A 268 -1.68 9.30 21.01
N SER A 269 -2.15 8.41 20.14
CA SER A 269 -2.94 8.75 18.97
C SER A 269 -4.17 7.87 18.85
N LEU A 270 -5.31 8.48 18.53
CA LEU A 270 -6.54 7.81 18.17
C LEU A 270 -6.78 7.97 16.68
N ARG A 271 -7.28 6.92 16.05
CA ARG A 271 -7.53 6.89 14.62
C ARG A 271 -8.87 6.26 14.33
N SER A 272 -9.50 6.78 13.30
CA SER A 272 -10.72 6.21 12.73
C SER A 272 -10.73 6.45 11.23
N GLY A 273 -11.45 5.62 10.51
CA GLY A 273 -11.68 5.83 9.09
C GLY A 273 -12.85 5.05 8.56
N TYR A 274 -13.26 5.40 7.36
CA TYR A 274 -14.32 4.72 6.64
C TYR A 274 -13.83 4.43 5.23
N MET A 275 -13.94 3.17 4.83
CA MET A 275 -13.70 2.76 3.45
C MET A 275 -15.05 2.47 2.79
N ALA A 276 -15.29 3.09 1.64
CA ALA A 276 -16.39 2.77 0.75
C ALA A 276 -15.81 2.14 -0.50
N GLU A 277 -16.26 0.95 -0.84
CA GLU A 277 -15.92 0.34 -2.12
C GLU A 277 -17.11 0.44 -3.05
N THR A 278 -16.88 0.94 -4.26
CA THR A 278 -17.88 1.00 -5.32
C THR A 278 -17.54 -0.06 -6.36
N GLY A 279 -18.29 -1.17 -6.32
CA GLY A 279 -18.15 -2.34 -7.19
C GLY A 279 -19.51 -2.89 -7.64
N ALA A 280 -19.50 -4.00 -8.40
CA ALA A 280 -20.67 -4.53 -9.11
C ALA A 280 -21.76 -5.17 -8.20
N GLY A 281 -21.58 -5.20 -6.88
CA GLY A 281 -22.48 -5.88 -5.92
C GLY A 281 -22.96 -5.05 -4.73
N GLY A 282 -22.67 -3.75 -4.66
CA GLY A 282 -22.96 -2.90 -3.49
C GLY A 282 -21.68 -2.50 -2.75
N LEU A 283 -21.78 -2.24 -1.44
CA LEU A 283 -20.61 -2.03 -0.58
C LEU A 283 -19.82 -3.35 -0.50
N GLY A 284 -18.59 -3.38 -0.99
CA GLY A 284 -17.73 -4.57 -0.96
C GLY A 284 -17.47 -5.07 0.47
N ASN A 285 -17.06 -6.34 0.63
CA ASN A 285 -16.86 -6.98 1.93
C ASN A 285 -15.82 -6.27 2.84
N GLY A 286 -15.00 -5.36 2.30
CA GLY A 286 -14.07 -4.51 3.05
C GLY A 286 -14.61 -3.12 3.41
N ALA A 287 -15.79 -2.73 2.94
CA ALA A 287 -16.36 -1.43 3.24
C ALA A 287 -16.83 -1.35 4.70
N GLY A 288 -16.48 -0.27 5.38
CA GLY A 288 -16.90 -0.10 6.76
C GLY A 288 -16.04 0.85 7.59
N PHE A 289 -16.45 0.97 8.85
CA PHE A 289 -15.78 1.80 9.85
C PHE A 289 -14.59 1.06 10.46
N ASN A 290 -13.46 1.72 10.49
CA ASN A 290 -12.20 1.23 11.02
C ASN A 290 -11.80 2.11 12.21
N ALA A 291 -11.14 1.52 13.19
CA ALA A 291 -10.65 2.25 14.35
C ALA A 291 -9.31 1.69 14.83
N GLY A 292 -8.54 2.53 15.52
CA GLY A 292 -7.27 2.12 16.08
C GLY A 292 -6.67 3.12 17.05
N VAL A 293 -5.65 2.65 17.75
CA VAL A 293 -4.89 3.40 18.73
C VAL A 293 -3.40 3.20 18.46
N GLY A 294 -2.61 4.25 18.65
CA GLY A 294 -1.16 4.22 18.54
C GLY A 294 -0.51 4.79 19.78
N ILE A 295 0.43 4.03 20.35
CA ILE A 295 1.23 4.42 21.51
C ILE A 295 2.69 4.51 21.07
N MET A 296 3.35 5.63 21.37
CA MET A 296 4.76 5.85 21.11
C MET A 296 5.51 6.01 22.43
N LEU A 297 6.55 5.20 22.61
CA LEU A 297 7.42 5.16 23.78
C LEU A 297 8.86 4.89 23.32
N MET A 298 9.81 5.74 23.74
CA MET A 298 11.24 5.58 23.46
C MET A 298 11.54 5.28 21.98
N ASP A 299 11.01 6.08 21.06
CA ASP A 299 11.17 5.91 19.59
C ASP A 299 10.64 4.58 19.00
N ALA A 300 9.91 3.80 19.80
CA ALA A 300 9.08 2.70 19.36
C ALA A 300 7.63 3.16 19.28
N ARG A 301 6.90 2.70 18.26
CA ARG A 301 5.45 2.90 18.11
C ARG A 301 4.78 1.55 18.03
N LEU A 302 3.79 1.34 18.90
CA LEU A 302 2.88 0.21 18.85
C LEU A 302 1.51 0.72 18.41
N ASP A 303 1.03 0.22 17.28
CA ASP A 303 -0.28 0.52 16.72
C ASP A 303 -1.17 -0.72 16.77
N TYR A 304 -2.45 -0.53 17.08
CA TYR A 304 -3.47 -1.57 17.03
C TYR A 304 -4.68 -1.06 16.24
N ALA A 305 -5.26 -1.91 15.41
CA ALA A 305 -6.41 -1.60 14.58
C ALA A 305 -7.41 -2.74 14.50
N VAL A 306 -8.68 -2.37 14.35
CA VAL A 306 -9.79 -3.28 14.10
C VAL A 306 -10.50 -2.85 12.82
N THR A 307 -10.66 -3.82 11.92
CA THR A 307 -11.36 -3.67 10.63
C THR A 307 -12.49 -4.69 10.58
N PRO A 308 -13.77 -4.26 10.65
CA PRO A 308 -14.93 -5.13 10.48
C PRO A 308 -15.09 -5.58 9.02
N PHE A 309 -15.51 -6.83 8.82
CA PHE A 309 -15.81 -7.47 7.52
C PHE A 309 -17.23 -8.08 7.51
N GLY A 310 -18.16 -7.46 8.24
CA GLY A 310 -19.55 -7.94 8.33
C GLY A 310 -19.66 -9.34 8.91
N GLU A 311 -20.29 -10.25 8.16
CA GLU A 311 -20.53 -11.64 8.58
C GLU A 311 -19.24 -12.48 8.68
N LEU A 312 -18.15 -12.05 8.02
CA LEU A 312 -16.84 -12.71 8.10
C LEU A 312 -16.09 -12.38 9.41
N GLY A 313 -16.67 -11.52 10.27
CA GLY A 313 -16.10 -11.10 11.53
C GLY A 313 -15.26 -9.83 11.39
N SER A 314 -14.12 -9.78 12.10
CA SER A 314 -13.23 -8.61 12.09
C SER A 314 -11.78 -9.05 11.99
N ALA A 315 -10.99 -8.35 11.17
CA ALA A 315 -9.54 -8.45 11.24
C ALA A 315 -9.02 -7.56 12.37
N GLN A 316 -8.09 -8.11 13.14
CA GLN A 316 -7.37 -7.38 14.19
C GLN A 316 -5.90 -7.34 13.80
N ARG A 317 -5.31 -6.14 13.80
CA ARG A 317 -3.93 -5.92 13.38
C ARG A 317 -3.15 -5.23 14.48
N ILE A 318 -1.95 -5.73 14.74
CA ILE A 318 -0.95 -5.10 15.59
C ILE A 318 0.29 -4.79 14.76
N SER A 319 0.88 -3.61 14.96
CA SER A 319 2.09 -3.20 14.27
C SER A 319 3.06 -2.54 15.24
N LEU A 320 4.33 -2.92 15.18
CA LEU A 320 5.42 -2.38 15.97
C LEU A 320 6.45 -1.76 15.01
N LYS A 321 6.77 -0.48 15.21
CA LYS A 321 7.81 0.22 14.47
C LYS A 321 8.85 0.78 15.43
N LYS A 322 10.13 0.64 15.13
CA LYS A 322 11.23 1.15 15.95
C LYS A 322 12.20 1.93 15.10
N LYS A 323 12.48 3.17 15.51
CA LYS A 323 13.53 4.01 14.93
C LYS A 323 14.85 3.86 15.69
N PHE A 324 15.96 3.94 14.95
CA PHE A 324 17.34 3.86 15.41
C PHE A 324 18.14 5.09 14.98
#